data_AF-B4E069-F1
#
_entry.id   AF-B4E069-F1
#
_cell.length_a   1.000
_cell.length_b   1.000
_cell.length_c   1.000
_cell.angle_alpha   90.00
_cell.angle_beta   90.00
_cell.angle_gamma   90.00
#
_symmetry.space_group_name_H-M   'P 1'
#
loop_
_entity.id
_entity.type
_entity.pdbx_description
1 polymer ?
#
loop_
_entity_poly.entity_id
_entity_poly.type
_entity_poly.pdbx_seq_one_letter_code
_entity_poly.pdbx_strand_id
1 'polypeptide(L)'
;MRQAGELDESVLELTSQILGANPDFATLWNCRREVLQQLETQKSPEELAALVKAELGFLESCLRVNPKSYGTWHHRCWLLGRLPEPNWTRELELCARFLEVDERNFHCWDYRRFVATQAAVPPAEELAFTDSLITRNFSNYSSWHYRSCLLPQLHPQPDSGPQGRLPEDVLLKELELVQNAFFTDPNDQSAWFYHRWLLGRADPQDALRCLHVSRDEACLTVSFSRPLLVGSRMEILLLMVDDSPLIVEWRTPDGRNRPSHVWLCDLPAASLNDQLPQHTFRVIWTAGDVQKECVLLKGRQEGWCRDSTTDEQLFRW
;
A
#
# COMPACT_ATOMS: atom_id res chain seq x y z
N MET A 1 -35.87 -27.83 2.80
CA MET A 1 -35.53 -26.53 2.21
C MET A 1 -34.24 -26.60 1.40
N ARG A 2 -33.07 -26.10 1.86
CA ARG A 2 -31.87 -26.04 1.00
C ARG A 2 -31.43 -27.39 0.39
N GLN A 3 -31.37 -28.47 1.17
CA GLN A 3 -31.05 -29.81 0.65
C GLN A 3 -32.08 -30.36 -0.34
N ALA A 4 -33.32 -29.86 -0.29
CA ALA A 4 -34.40 -30.25 -1.18
C ALA A 4 -34.49 -29.33 -2.43
N GLY A 5 -33.59 -28.34 -2.57
CA GLY A 5 -33.62 -27.39 -3.68
C GLY A 5 -34.71 -26.31 -3.58
N GLU A 6 -35.40 -26.19 -2.44
CA GLU A 6 -36.40 -25.15 -2.21
C GLU A 6 -35.68 -23.82 -1.93
N LEU A 7 -35.62 -22.96 -2.93
CA LEU A 7 -34.92 -21.67 -2.93
C LEU A 7 -35.93 -20.53 -3.20
N ASP A 8 -36.81 -20.29 -2.22
CA ASP A 8 -37.86 -19.28 -2.27
C ASP A 8 -37.85 -18.37 -1.03
N GLU A 9 -38.79 -17.43 -0.97
CA GLU A 9 -38.88 -16.40 0.07
C GLU A 9 -38.99 -16.97 1.50
N SER A 10 -39.50 -18.20 1.67
CA SER A 10 -39.56 -18.84 3.00
C SER A 10 -38.18 -19.04 3.62
N VAL A 11 -37.15 -19.30 2.80
CA VAL A 11 -35.77 -19.41 3.26
C VAL A 11 -35.25 -18.04 3.71
N LEU A 12 -35.64 -16.96 3.04
CA LEU A 12 -35.30 -15.59 3.47
C LEU A 12 -35.97 -15.25 4.80
N GLU A 13 -37.23 -15.66 5.02
CA GLU A 13 -37.92 -15.46 6.29
C GLU A 13 -37.23 -16.22 7.43
N LEU A 14 -37.01 -17.53 7.27
CA LEU A 14 -36.38 -18.37 8.28
C LEU A 14 -34.96 -17.91 8.62
N THR A 15 -34.14 -17.61 7.60
CA THR A 15 -32.77 -17.13 7.83
C THR A 15 -32.74 -15.75 8.49
N SER A 16 -33.75 -14.90 8.26
CA SER A 16 -33.83 -13.58 8.91
C SER A 16 -34.04 -13.67 10.43
N GLN A 17 -34.81 -14.65 10.90
CA GLN A 17 -35.03 -14.88 12.33
C GLN A 17 -33.73 -15.25 13.05
N ILE A 18 -32.90 -16.08 12.41
CA ILE A 18 -31.64 -16.55 13.01
C ILE A 18 -30.57 -15.46 12.91
N LEU A 19 -30.37 -14.88 11.72
CA LEU A 19 -29.36 -13.86 11.49
C LEU A 19 -29.67 -12.54 12.21
N GLY A 20 -30.95 -12.23 12.42
CA GLY A 20 -31.38 -11.09 13.22
C GLY A 20 -31.00 -11.21 14.70
N ALA A 21 -30.78 -12.42 15.21
CA ALA A 21 -30.26 -12.65 16.56
C ALA A 21 -28.74 -12.85 16.58
N ASN A 22 -28.20 -13.57 15.60
CA ASN A 22 -26.77 -13.81 15.44
C ASN A 22 -26.34 -13.67 13.97
N PRO A 23 -25.83 -12.49 13.57
CA PRO A 23 -25.45 -12.23 12.18
C PRO A 23 -24.15 -12.92 11.76
N ASP A 24 -23.42 -13.59 12.67
CA ASP A 24 -22.15 -14.24 12.38
C ASP A 24 -22.28 -15.68 11.87
N PHE A 25 -23.50 -16.19 11.69
CA PHE A 25 -23.72 -17.49 11.06
C PHE A 25 -23.51 -17.41 9.53
N ALA A 26 -22.24 -17.47 9.11
CA ALA A 26 -21.81 -17.25 7.74
C ALA A 26 -22.56 -18.10 6.68
N THR A 27 -22.85 -19.36 6.98
CA THR A 27 -23.56 -20.26 6.04
C THR A 27 -24.95 -19.75 5.70
N LEU A 28 -25.64 -19.05 6.60
CA LEU A 28 -26.99 -18.53 6.32
C LEU A 28 -26.93 -17.37 5.32
N TRP A 29 -25.89 -16.55 5.35
CA TRP A 29 -25.66 -15.55 4.28
C TRP A 29 -25.47 -16.23 2.92
N ASN A 30 -24.76 -17.37 2.85
CA ASN A 30 -24.63 -18.13 1.61
C ASN A 30 -26.01 -18.62 1.11
N CYS A 31 -26.84 -19.15 2.01
CA CYS A 31 -28.19 -19.59 1.69
C CYS A 31 -29.04 -18.43 1.14
N ARG A 32 -28.96 -17.25 1.76
CA ARG A 32 -29.66 -16.04 1.28
C ARG A 32 -29.21 -15.65 -0.13
N ARG A 33 -27.89 -15.69 -0.41
CA ARG A 33 -27.38 -15.38 -1.76
C ARG A 33 -27.91 -16.33 -2.83
N GLU A 34 -27.94 -17.63 -2.54
CA GLU A 34 -28.50 -18.64 -3.45
C GLU A 34 -29.97 -18.33 -3.80
N VAL A 35 -30.77 -18.00 -2.78
CA VAL A 35 -32.19 -17.65 -2.96
C VAL A 35 -32.34 -16.34 -3.75
N LEU A 36 -31.61 -15.30 -3.37
CA LEU A 36 -31.67 -14.00 -4.06
C LEU A 36 -31.29 -14.13 -5.55
N GLN A 37 -30.26 -14.91 -5.87
CA GLN A 37 -29.86 -15.18 -7.25
C GLN A 37 -30.93 -15.92 -8.04
N GLN A 38 -31.63 -16.87 -7.41
CA GLN A 38 -32.75 -17.54 -8.05
C GLN A 38 -33.91 -16.57 -8.31
N LEU A 39 -34.28 -15.76 -7.33
CA LEU A 39 -35.38 -14.80 -7.43
C LEU A 39 -35.11 -13.69 -8.46
N GLU A 40 -33.85 -13.28 -8.65
CA GLU A 40 -33.44 -12.36 -9.72
C GLU A 40 -33.85 -12.84 -11.12
N THR A 41 -33.93 -14.16 -11.36
CA THR A 41 -34.35 -14.73 -12.65
C THR A 41 -35.86 -14.87 -12.82
N GLN A 42 -36.62 -14.73 -11.73
CA GLN A 42 -38.06 -15.05 -11.69
C GLN A 42 -38.94 -13.81 -11.51
N LYS A 43 -38.45 -12.81 -10.79
CA LYS A 43 -39.22 -11.61 -10.40
C LYS A 43 -39.08 -10.47 -11.41
N SER A 44 -40.08 -9.58 -11.44
CA SER A 44 -39.99 -8.35 -12.22
C SER A 44 -38.93 -7.40 -11.61
N PRO A 45 -38.43 -6.41 -12.38
CA PRO A 45 -37.51 -5.40 -11.86
C PRO A 45 -38.04 -4.65 -10.63
N GLU A 46 -39.35 -4.35 -10.58
CA GLU A 46 -40.00 -3.66 -9.46
C GLU A 46 -40.04 -4.53 -8.20
N GLU A 47 -40.38 -5.81 -8.36
CA GLU A 47 -40.38 -6.77 -7.25
C GLU A 47 -38.97 -7.01 -6.72
N LEU A 48 -37.98 -7.08 -7.61
CA LEU A 48 -36.58 -7.21 -7.23
C LEU A 48 -36.08 -5.97 -6.48
N ALA A 49 -36.46 -4.77 -6.93
CA ALA A 49 -36.11 -3.53 -6.25
C ALA A 49 -36.70 -3.48 -4.82
N ALA A 50 -37.93 -3.94 -4.62
CA ALA A 50 -38.54 -4.05 -3.30
C ALA A 50 -37.79 -5.08 -2.41
N LEU A 51 -37.41 -6.22 -2.98
CA LEU A 51 -36.65 -7.26 -2.28
C LEU A 51 -35.26 -6.76 -1.85
N VAL A 52 -34.53 -6.08 -2.74
CA VAL A 52 -33.23 -5.47 -2.46
C VAL A 52 -33.35 -4.41 -1.36
N LYS A 53 -34.39 -3.56 -1.42
CA LYS A 53 -34.64 -2.54 -0.39
C LYS A 53 -34.86 -3.19 0.98
N ALA A 54 -35.64 -4.27 1.04
CA ALA A 54 -35.87 -5.04 2.25
C ALA A 54 -34.56 -5.68 2.76
N GLU A 55 -33.77 -6.29 1.87
CA GLU A 55 -32.48 -6.91 2.22
C GLU A 55 -31.48 -5.90 2.78
N LEU A 56 -31.37 -4.71 2.18
CA LEU A 56 -30.50 -3.65 2.68
C LEU A 56 -30.94 -3.13 4.06
N GLY A 57 -32.25 -3.08 4.33
CA GLY A 57 -32.78 -2.73 5.66
C GLY A 57 -32.53 -3.82 6.71
N PHE A 58 -32.66 -5.09 6.30
CA PHE A 58 -32.33 -6.23 7.15
C PHE A 58 -30.85 -6.27 7.52
N LEU A 59 -29.96 -6.05 6.54
CA LEU A 59 -28.52 -5.94 6.75
C LEU A 59 -28.16 -4.82 7.72
N GLU A 60 -28.78 -3.65 7.59
CA GLU A 60 -28.58 -2.54 8.54
C GLU A 60 -28.99 -2.93 9.96
N SER A 61 -30.08 -3.68 10.11
CA SER A 61 -30.52 -4.20 11.42
C SER A 61 -29.53 -5.21 11.99
N CYS A 62 -29.01 -6.12 11.17
CA CYS A 62 -27.95 -7.06 11.56
C CYS A 62 -26.66 -6.36 12.00
N LEU A 63 -26.26 -5.29 11.30
CA LEU A 63 -25.09 -4.49 11.69
C LEU A 63 -25.30 -3.73 13.01
N ARG A 64 -26.54 -3.39 13.38
CA ARG A 64 -26.82 -2.84 14.72
C ARG A 64 -26.69 -3.90 15.82
N VAL A 65 -26.92 -5.18 15.50
CA VAL A 65 -26.71 -6.30 16.44
C VAL A 65 -25.21 -6.58 16.63
N ASN A 66 -24.46 -6.70 15.52
CA ASN A 66 -23.01 -6.78 15.56
C ASN A 66 -22.38 -5.92 14.45
N PRO A 67 -21.85 -4.73 14.78
CA PRO A 67 -21.25 -3.83 13.79
C PRO A 67 -19.90 -4.33 13.24
N LYS A 68 -19.39 -5.43 13.78
CA LYS A 68 -18.12 -6.08 13.41
C LYS A 68 -18.33 -7.43 12.70
N SER A 69 -19.56 -7.74 12.30
CA SER A 69 -19.87 -8.97 11.55
C SER A 69 -19.28 -8.93 10.14
N TYR A 70 -18.26 -9.76 9.89
CA TYR A 70 -17.69 -9.94 8.55
C TYR A 70 -18.72 -10.43 7.54
N GLY A 71 -19.56 -11.39 7.94
CA GLY A 71 -20.57 -11.98 7.05
C GLY A 71 -21.58 -10.96 6.56
N THR A 72 -22.02 -10.06 7.45
CA THR A 72 -23.00 -9.01 7.13
C THR A 72 -22.41 -7.95 6.22
N TRP A 73 -21.23 -7.41 6.54
CA TRP A 73 -20.55 -6.44 5.66
C TRP A 73 -20.26 -7.04 4.27
N HIS A 74 -19.78 -8.28 4.22
CA HIS A 74 -19.51 -8.96 2.96
C HIS A 74 -20.77 -9.19 2.12
N HIS A 75 -21.88 -9.62 2.75
CA HIS A 75 -23.15 -9.79 2.05
C HIS A 75 -23.69 -8.46 1.50
N ARG A 76 -23.49 -7.36 2.22
CA ARG A 76 -23.84 -6.02 1.74
C ARG A 76 -23.02 -5.60 0.52
N CYS A 77 -21.71 -5.81 0.53
CA CYS A 77 -20.85 -5.58 -0.65
C CYS A 77 -21.28 -6.45 -1.85
N TRP A 78 -21.55 -7.73 -1.60
CA TRP A 78 -22.02 -8.66 -2.64
C TRP A 78 -23.32 -8.19 -3.28
N LEU A 79 -24.29 -7.75 -2.47
CA LEU A 79 -25.58 -7.30 -2.96
C LEU A 79 -25.41 -6.04 -3.83
N LEU A 80 -24.72 -5.01 -3.31
CA LEU A 80 -24.54 -3.74 -4.00
C LEU A 80 -23.71 -3.87 -5.28
N GLY A 81 -22.68 -4.72 -5.28
CA GLY A 81 -21.85 -4.97 -6.47
C GLY A 81 -22.58 -5.64 -7.63
N ARG A 82 -23.83 -6.08 -7.44
CA ARG A 82 -24.68 -6.69 -8.48
C ARG A 82 -25.83 -5.80 -8.93
N LEU A 83 -26.15 -4.74 -8.19
CA LEU A 83 -27.26 -3.87 -8.57
C LEU A 83 -26.86 -3.04 -9.79
N PRO A 84 -27.76 -2.85 -10.77
CA PRO A 84 -27.48 -2.02 -11.93
C PRO A 84 -27.28 -0.55 -11.54
N GLU A 85 -28.08 -0.05 -10.58
CA GLU A 85 -28.03 1.33 -10.09
C GLU A 85 -28.09 1.36 -8.55
N PRO A 86 -26.97 1.17 -7.86
CA PRO A 86 -26.90 1.25 -6.40
C PRO A 86 -27.04 2.70 -5.91
N ASN A 87 -27.77 2.92 -4.81
CA ASN A 87 -27.84 4.24 -4.17
C ASN A 87 -26.62 4.46 -3.25
N TRP A 88 -25.52 4.93 -3.84
CA TRP A 88 -24.27 5.13 -3.11
C TRP A 88 -24.33 6.23 -2.05
N THR A 89 -25.15 7.27 -2.24
CA THR A 89 -25.37 8.34 -1.25
C THR A 89 -25.86 7.75 0.07
N ARG A 90 -26.85 6.86 0.03
CA ARG A 90 -27.35 6.15 1.22
C ARG A 90 -26.23 5.36 1.92
N GLU A 91 -25.34 4.75 1.15
CA GLU A 91 -24.26 3.93 1.71
C GLU A 91 -23.17 4.78 2.37
N LEU A 92 -22.85 5.95 1.82
CA LEU A 92 -21.95 6.93 2.45
C LEU A 92 -22.56 7.49 3.75
N GLU A 93 -23.85 7.80 3.76
CA GLU A 93 -24.60 8.21 4.96
C GLU A 93 -24.63 7.10 6.02
N LEU A 94 -24.82 5.85 5.60
CA LEU A 94 -24.73 4.70 6.50
C LEU A 94 -23.34 4.63 7.14
N CYS A 95 -22.27 4.76 6.34
CA CYS A 95 -20.91 4.78 6.88
C CYS A 95 -20.72 5.90 7.91
N ALA A 96 -21.19 7.11 7.61
CA ALA A 96 -21.09 8.25 8.53
C ALA A 96 -21.76 7.96 9.88
N ARG A 97 -22.97 7.37 9.88
CA ARG A 97 -23.68 7.00 11.11
C ARG A 97 -22.98 5.90 11.90
N PHE A 98 -22.45 4.86 11.25
CA PHE A 98 -21.73 3.80 11.95
C PHE A 98 -20.40 4.29 12.54
N LEU A 99 -19.69 5.18 11.84
CA LEU A 99 -18.46 5.82 12.33
C LEU A 99 -18.71 6.90 13.39
N GLU A 100 -19.93 7.44 13.48
CA GLU A 100 -20.32 8.29 14.60
C GLU A 100 -20.50 7.49 15.90
N VAL A 101 -20.96 6.24 15.81
CA VAL A 101 -21.12 5.35 16.98
C VAL A 101 -19.80 4.71 17.39
N ASP A 102 -19.03 4.19 16.42
CA ASP A 102 -17.70 3.62 16.64
C ASP A 102 -16.76 4.08 15.52
N GLU A 103 -16.06 5.18 15.79
CA GLU A 103 -15.15 5.81 14.83
C GLU A 103 -13.92 4.95 14.48
N ARG A 104 -13.67 3.91 15.29
CA ARG A 104 -12.56 2.96 15.12
C ARG A 104 -13.01 1.65 14.46
N ASN A 105 -14.28 1.57 14.02
CA ASN A 105 -14.78 0.39 13.34
C ASN A 105 -14.13 0.23 11.96
N PHE A 106 -13.05 -0.56 11.91
CA PHE A 106 -12.30 -0.78 10.68
C PHE A 106 -13.16 -1.44 9.58
N HIS A 107 -14.16 -2.26 9.93
CA HIS A 107 -15.06 -2.84 8.92
C HIS A 107 -15.87 -1.77 8.22
N CYS A 108 -16.35 -0.76 8.96
CA CYS A 108 -17.06 0.35 8.37
C CYS A 108 -16.14 1.25 7.53
N TRP A 109 -14.89 1.44 7.95
CA TRP A 109 -13.88 2.14 7.15
C TRP A 109 -13.56 1.39 5.85
N ASP A 110 -13.39 0.07 5.92
CA ASP A 110 -13.15 -0.79 4.75
C ASP A 110 -14.35 -0.74 3.80
N TYR A 111 -15.56 -0.83 4.35
CA TYR A 111 -16.80 -0.70 3.59
C TYR A 111 -16.94 0.69 2.95
N ARG A 112 -16.60 1.76 3.66
CA ARG A 112 -16.59 3.12 3.10
C ARG A 112 -15.63 3.22 1.92
N ARG A 113 -14.42 2.67 2.02
CA ARG A 113 -13.46 2.64 0.90
C ARG A 113 -14.00 1.85 -0.30
N PHE A 114 -14.69 0.74 -0.04
CA PHE A 114 -15.40 0.00 -1.09
C PHE A 114 -16.47 0.88 -1.76
N VAL A 115 -17.34 1.53 -1.00
CA VAL A 115 -18.40 2.42 -1.52
C VAL A 115 -17.79 3.59 -2.30
N ALA A 116 -16.78 4.27 -1.75
CA ALA A 116 -16.09 5.38 -2.40
C ALA A 116 -15.48 4.95 -3.75
N THR A 117 -14.86 3.77 -3.80
CA THR A 117 -14.32 3.20 -5.04
C THR A 117 -15.41 2.92 -6.07
N GLN A 118 -16.51 2.27 -5.66
CA GLN A 118 -17.60 1.91 -6.58
C GLN A 118 -18.38 3.13 -7.09
N ALA A 119 -18.53 4.15 -6.25
CA ALA A 119 -19.21 5.39 -6.57
C ALA A 119 -18.30 6.42 -7.26
N ALA A 120 -17.02 6.08 -7.48
CA ALA A 120 -16.00 6.98 -8.01
C ALA A 120 -15.92 8.33 -7.25
N VAL A 121 -16.04 8.27 -5.92
CA VAL A 121 -15.91 9.46 -5.06
C VAL A 121 -14.47 9.99 -5.17
N PRO A 122 -14.28 11.28 -5.50
CA PRO A 122 -12.95 11.87 -5.58
C PRO A 122 -12.19 11.74 -4.26
N PRO A 123 -10.87 11.42 -4.28
CA PRO A 123 -10.07 11.34 -3.06
C PRO A 123 -10.10 12.63 -2.22
N ALA A 124 -10.33 13.79 -2.83
CA ALA A 124 -10.48 15.08 -2.14
C ALA A 124 -11.73 15.13 -1.26
N GLU A 125 -12.83 14.52 -1.67
CA GLU A 125 -14.06 14.44 -0.86
C GLU A 125 -13.89 13.49 0.32
N GLU A 126 -13.19 12.36 0.13
CA GLU A 126 -12.83 11.47 1.23
C GLU A 126 -11.83 12.12 2.20
N LEU A 127 -10.91 12.94 1.69
CA LEU A 127 -10.00 13.72 2.56
C LEU A 127 -10.80 14.72 3.41
N ALA A 128 -11.75 15.45 2.81
CA ALA A 128 -12.64 16.35 3.52
C ALA A 128 -13.50 15.62 4.58
N PHE A 129 -13.92 14.39 4.30
CA PHE A 129 -14.58 13.54 5.29
C PHE A 129 -13.66 13.27 6.49
N THR A 130 -12.38 12.94 6.27
CA THR A 130 -11.42 12.78 7.38
C THR A 130 -11.17 14.07 8.16
N ASP A 131 -11.15 15.24 7.50
CA ASP A 131 -11.02 16.54 8.16
C ASP A 131 -12.16 16.76 9.17
N SER A 132 -13.39 16.45 8.76
CA SER A 132 -14.57 16.59 9.63
C SER A 132 -14.51 15.68 10.86
N LEU A 133 -13.97 14.46 10.71
CA LEU A 133 -13.84 13.50 11.81
C LEU A 133 -12.73 13.88 12.78
N ILE A 134 -11.57 14.32 12.26
CA ILE A 134 -10.44 14.75 13.11
C ILE A 134 -10.78 16.01 13.88
N THR A 135 -11.49 16.96 13.26
CA THR A 135 -11.95 18.18 13.94
C THR A 135 -12.87 17.87 15.12
N ARG A 136 -13.68 16.80 15.02
CA ARG A 136 -14.55 16.33 16.10
C ARG A 136 -13.78 15.52 17.15
N ASN A 137 -12.87 14.66 16.70
CA ASN A 137 -12.01 13.85 17.57
C ASN A 137 -10.64 13.61 16.94
N PHE A 138 -9.64 14.34 17.45
CA PHE A 138 -8.26 14.25 16.98
C PHE A 138 -7.61 12.90 17.26
N SER A 139 -8.17 12.08 18.16
CA SER A 139 -7.67 10.72 18.48
C SER A 139 -8.14 9.62 17.55
N ASN A 140 -8.81 9.97 16.45
CA ASN A 140 -9.27 9.01 15.47
C ASN A 140 -8.10 8.50 14.59
N TYR A 141 -7.43 7.44 15.05
CA TYR A 141 -6.37 6.76 14.30
C TYR A 141 -6.80 6.36 12.88
N SER A 142 -8.03 5.90 12.70
CA SER A 142 -8.51 5.43 11.40
C SER A 142 -8.59 6.58 10.38
N SER A 143 -8.98 7.78 10.81
CA SER A 143 -8.93 8.98 9.97
C SER A 143 -7.50 9.34 9.57
N TRP A 144 -6.57 9.41 10.52
CA TRP A 144 -5.14 9.69 10.23
C TRP A 144 -4.53 8.66 9.27
N HIS A 145 -4.82 7.38 9.50
CA HIS A 145 -4.38 6.32 8.60
C HIS A 145 -4.95 6.51 7.20
N TYR A 146 -6.25 6.84 7.08
CA TYR A 146 -6.85 7.02 5.77
C TYR A 146 -6.28 8.22 5.02
N ARG A 147 -5.98 9.33 5.72
CA ARG A 147 -5.24 10.47 5.15
C ARG A 147 -3.90 10.05 4.56
N SER A 148 -3.15 9.19 5.27
CA SER A 148 -1.84 8.70 4.81
C SER A 148 -1.92 7.94 3.48
N CYS A 149 -3.09 7.38 3.14
CA CYS A 149 -3.36 6.74 1.87
C CYS A 149 -3.91 7.70 0.80
N LEU A 150 -4.70 8.70 1.20
CA LEU A 150 -5.35 9.66 0.29
C LEU A 150 -4.40 10.73 -0.22
N LEU A 151 -3.55 11.29 0.64
CA LEU A 151 -2.67 12.40 0.30
C LEU A 151 -1.69 12.07 -0.84
N PRO A 152 -1.03 10.89 -0.89
CA PRO A 152 -0.18 10.52 -2.02
C PRO A 152 -0.94 10.37 -3.36
N GLN A 153 -2.25 10.06 -3.32
CA GLN A 153 -3.08 9.97 -4.52
C GLN A 153 -3.43 11.35 -5.08
N LEU A 154 -3.63 12.33 -4.19
CA LEU A 154 -3.91 13.72 -4.56
C LEU A 154 -2.66 14.50 -4.94
N HIS A 155 -1.52 14.13 -4.36
CA HIS A 155 -0.25 14.82 -4.46
C HIS A 155 0.87 13.83 -4.81
N PRO A 156 0.84 13.24 -6.02
CA PRO A 156 1.89 12.32 -6.45
C PRO A 156 3.25 13.05 -6.47
N GLN A 157 4.31 12.36 -6.05
CA GLN A 157 5.65 12.92 -6.09
C GLN A 157 6.10 13.12 -7.55
N PRO A 158 6.77 14.24 -7.87
CA PRO A 158 7.41 14.40 -9.17
C PRO A 158 8.64 13.47 -9.29
N ASP A 159 8.84 12.88 -10.47
CA ASP A 159 9.97 11.95 -10.76
C ASP A 159 11.36 12.58 -10.57
N SER A 160 11.45 13.92 -10.50
CA SER A 160 12.71 14.68 -10.51
C SER A 160 12.73 15.82 -9.49
N GLY A 161 12.40 15.51 -8.22
CA GLY A 161 12.41 16.48 -7.11
C GLY A 161 13.03 15.96 -5.80
N PRO A 162 13.16 16.82 -4.78
CA PRO A 162 13.55 16.40 -3.43
C PRO A 162 12.62 15.30 -2.93
N GLN A 163 13.19 14.19 -2.48
CA GLN A 163 12.42 13.03 -2.01
C GLN A 163 11.84 13.29 -0.62
N GLY A 164 10.51 13.29 -0.52
CA GLY A 164 9.73 13.40 0.71
C GLY A 164 8.34 12.85 0.46
N ARG A 165 7.63 12.33 1.48
CA ARG A 165 6.36 11.59 1.28
C ARG A 165 5.30 12.38 0.52
N LEU A 166 5.27 13.69 0.73
CA LEU A 166 4.33 14.64 0.15
C LEU A 166 5.11 15.87 -0.36
N PRO A 167 4.54 16.64 -1.30
CA PRO A 167 5.07 17.97 -1.63
C PRO A 167 5.20 18.84 -0.39
N GLU A 168 6.24 19.68 -0.34
CA GLU A 168 6.61 20.47 0.85
C GLU A 168 5.45 21.34 1.37
N ASP A 169 4.68 21.97 0.47
CA ASP A 169 3.55 22.83 0.84
C ASP A 169 2.38 22.05 1.49
N VAL A 170 2.20 20.79 1.09
CA VAL A 170 1.21 19.88 1.67
C VAL A 170 1.73 19.33 2.99
N LEU A 171 3.00 18.94 3.04
CA LEU A 171 3.66 18.44 4.24
C LEU A 171 3.59 19.47 5.38
N LEU A 172 3.89 20.74 5.12
CA LEU A 172 3.82 21.80 6.13
C LEU A 172 2.41 21.99 6.69
N LYS A 173 1.36 21.92 5.85
CA LYS A 173 -0.04 21.99 6.29
C LYS A 173 -0.42 20.80 7.17
N GLU A 174 0.00 19.59 6.79
CA GLU A 174 -0.27 18.38 7.58
C GLU A 174 0.51 18.38 8.90
N LEU A 175 1.73 18.93 8.91
CA LEU A 175 2.52 19.12 10.13
C LEU A 175 1.83 20.07 11.10
N GLU A 176 1.30 21.20 10.63
CA GLU A 176 0.52 22.13 11.45
C GLU A 176 -0.75 21.46 12.00
N LEU A 177 -1.47 20.72 11.15
CA LEU A 177 -2.68 19.99 11.54
C LEU A 177 -2.40 18.98 12.65
N VAL A 178 -1.37 18.14 12.49
CA VAL A 178 -1.04 17.10 13.48
C VAL A 178 -0.44 17.71 14.76
N GLN A 179 0.30 18.82 14.66
CA GLN A 179 0.80 19.58 15.81
C GLN A 179 -0.34 20.07 16.70
N ASN A 180 -1.37 20.64 16.11
CA ASN A 180 -2.55 21.08 16.87
C ASN A 180 -3.22 19.90 17.61
N ALA A 181 -3.25 18.71 16.99
CA ALA A 181 -3.81 17.52 17.62
C ALA A 181 -3.02 17.07 18.87
N PHE A 182 -1.71 16.82 18.74
CA PHE A 182 -0.91 16.32 19.88
C PHE A 182 -0.54 17.41 20.90
N PHE A 183 -0.61 18.70 20.56
CA PHE A 183 -0.54 19.75 21.58
C PHE A 183 -1.84 19.89 22.38
N THR A 184 -2.98 19.50 21.79
CA THR A 184 -4.27 19.46 22.48
C THR A 184 -4.38 18.24 23.40
N ASP A 185 -3.99 17.06 22.93
CA ASP A 185 -3.84 15.85 23.77
C ASP A 185 -2.49 15.17 23.54
N PRO A 186 -1.48 15.44 24.39
CA PRO A 186 -0.15 14.85 24.22
C PRO A 186 -0.11 13.33 24.47
N ASN A 187 -1.14 12.74 25.10
CA ASN A 187 -1.20 11.30 25.33
C ASN A 187 -1.78 10.53 24.14
N ASP A 188 -2.38 11.23 23.17
CA ASP A 188 -2.91 10.59 21.97
C ASP A 188 -1.78 10.16 21.03
N GLN A 189 -1.59 8.86 20.96
CA GLN A 189 -0.54 8.23 20.16
C GLN A 189 -0.81 8.35 18.66
N SER A 190 -2.07 8.50 18.25
CA SER A 190 -2.48 8.49 16.84
C SER A 190 -1.84 9.63 16.07
N ALA A 191 -1.93 10.85 16.62
CA ALA A 191 -1.28 12.03 16.09
C ALA A 191 0.24 11.86 16.04
N TRP A 192 0.87 11.28 17.07
CA TRP A 192 2.32 11.03 17.06
C TRP A 192 2.76 10.02 15.99
N PHE A 193 2.00 8.94 15.77
CA PHE A 193 2.28 7.98 14.72
C PHE A 193 2.13 8.60 13.33
N TYR A 194 1.10 9.44 13.13
CA TYR A 194 0.91 10.17 11.89
C TYR A 194 2.03 11.21 11.67
N HIS A 195 2.42 11.94 12.70
CA HIS A 195 3.55 12.87 12.67
C HIS A 195 4.87 12.16 12.32
N ARG A 196 5.13 11.00 12.94
CA ARG A 196 6.28 10.16 12.59
C ARG A 196 6.22 9.68 11.14
N TRP A 197 5.04 9.39 10.62
CA TRP A 197 4.86 9.04 9.21
C TRP A 197 5.19 10.23 8.31
N LEU A 198 4.69 11.44 8.60
CA LEU A 198 4.99 12.66 7.84
C LEU A 198 6.51 12.95 7.77
N LEU A 199 7.21 12.82 8.90
CA LEU A 199 8.67 12.98 8.99
C LEU A 199 9.45 11.75 8.48
N GLY A 200 8.76 10.65 8.24
CA GLY A 200 9.36 9.41 7.83
C GLY A 200 9.82 9.51 6.39
N ARG A 201 11.04 9.05 6.11
CA ARG A 201 11.53 8.92 4.73
C ARG A 201 10.58 8.03 3.93
N ALA A 202 10.30 8.39 2.68
CA ALA A 202 9.60 7.52 1.74
C ALA A 202 10.33 6.17 1.63
N ASP A 203 9.65 5.14 1.13
CA ASP A 203 10.27 3.83 0.95
C ASP A 203 11.55 3.99 0.12
N PRO A 204 12.71 3.47 0.59
CA PRO A 204 13.95 3.63 -0.13
C PRO A 204 13.82 3.00 -1.50
N GLN A 205 13.87 3.82 -2.55
CA GLN A 205 14.02 3.32 -3.90
C GLN A 205 15.33 2.51 -4.02
N ASP A 206 15.37 1.66 -5.04
CA ASP A 206 16.56 0.88 -5.35
C ASP A 206 17.70 1.83 -5.64
N ALA A 207 18.70 1.85 -4.77
CA ALA A 207 19.85 2.73 -4.93
C ALA A 207 21.13 1.93 -4.74
N LEU A 208 22.05 2.08 -5.69
CA LEU A 208 23.43 1.63 -5.56
C LEU A 208 24.14 2.60 -4.60
N ARG A 209 24.37 2.18 -3.36
CA ARG A 209 25.00 3.02 -2.32
C ARG A 209 26.51 3.06 -2.42
N CYS A 210 27.12 1.97 -2.83
CA CYS A 210 28.57 1.85 -2.94
C CYS A 210 28.92 0.93 -4.10
N LEU A 211 29.96 1.32 -4.83
CA LEU A 211 30.69 0.50 -5.77
C LEU A 211 32.15 0.51 -5.31
N HIS A 212 32.75 -0.66 -5.16
CA HIS A 212 34.13 -0.84 -4.72
C HIS A 212 34.82 -1.88 -5.60
N VAL A 213 36.06 -1.61 -6.00
CA VAL A 213 36.91 -2.50 -6.78
C VAL A 213 38.20 -2.70 -6.02
N SER A 214 38.60 -3.96 -5.83
CA SER A 214 39.89 -4.36 -5.26
C SER A 214 40.71 -5.10 -6.31
N ARG A 215 41.94 -4.63 -6.51
CA ARG A 215 42.93 -5.27 -7.39
C ARG A 215 43.50 -6.54 -6.77
N ASP A 216 43.77 -6.52 -5.46
CA ASP A 216 44.36 -7.65 -4.72
C ASP A 216 43.42 -8.86 -4.69
N GLU A 217 42.12 -8.63 -4.49
CA GLU A 217 41.09 -9.68 -4.48
C GLU A 217 40.55 -9.98 -5.89
N ALA A 218 41.01 -9.25 -6.91
CA ALA A 218 40.48 -9.28 -8.27
C ALA A 218 38.93 -9.25 -8.31
N CYS A 219 38.32 -8.34 -7.54
CA CYS A 219 36.88 -8.37 -7.27
C CYS A 219 36.25 -6.98 -7.32
N LEU A 220 35.02 -6.91 -7.84
CA LEU A 220 34.13 -5.77 -7.75
C LEU A 220 32.97 -6.09 -6.80
N THR A 221 32.68 -5.18 -5.88
CA THR A 221 31.61 -5.28 -4.88
C THR A 221 30.64 -4.11 -5.01
N VAL A 222 29.35 -4.40 -4.91
CA VAL A 222 28.24 -3.43 -4.93
C VAL A 222 27.44 -3.55 -3.65
N SER A 223 26.99 -2.43 -3.10
CA SER A 223 26.02 -2.39 -2.00
C SER A 223 24.75 -1.61 -2.38
N PHE A 224 23.58 -2.16 -2.06
CA PHE A 224 22.27 -1.55 -2.27
C PHE A 224 21.68 -0.89 -1.01
N SER A 225 20.69 -0.03 -1.19
CA SER A 225 19.89 0.61 -0.13
C SER A 225 18.99 -0.36 0.66
N ARG A 226 18.64 -1.50 0.05
CA ARG A 226 17.81 -2.57 0.62
C ARG A 226 18.30 -3.94 0.11
N PRO A 227 17.88 -5.07 0.71
CA PRO A 227 18.20 -6.39 0.17
C PRO A 227 17.53 -6.58 -1.19
N LEU A 228 18.33 -6.88 -2.23
CA LEU A 228 17.86 -7.16 -3.58
C LEU A 228 18.31 -8.54 -4.04
N LEU A 229 17.52 -9.15 -4.93
CA LEU A 229 17.88 -10.37 -5.63
C LEU A 229 18.41 -10.00 -7.01
N VAL A 230 19.66 -10.33 -7.31
CA VAL A 230 20.27 -10.09 -8.62
C VAL A 230 20.15 -11.36 -9.46
N GLY A 231 19.76 -11.22 -10.73
CA GLY A 231 19.67 -12.33 -11.69
C GLY A 231 18.27 -12.84 -11.97
N SER A 232 17.22 -12.11 -11.59
CA SER A 232 15.84 -12.38 -12.05
C SER A 232 15.57 -11.73 -13.41
N ARG A 233 14.49 -12.11 -14.12
CA ARG A 233 14.23 -11.69 -15.52
C ARG A 233 14.23 -10.16 -15.77
N MET A 234 14.05 -9.33 -14.74
CA MET A 234 14.06 -7.86 -14.85
C MET A 234 15.06 -7.17 -13.90
N GLU A 235 15.74 -7.93 -13.05
CA GLU A 235 16.57 -7.44 -11.94
C GLU A 235 18.03 -7.85 -12.16
N ILE A 236 18.68 -7.19 -13.11
CA ILE A 236 20.03 -7.54 -13.58
C ILE A 236 21.00 -6.42 -13.23
N LEU A 237 22.20 -6.80 -12.80
CA LEU A 237 23.34 -5.91 -12.71
C LEU A 237 24.22 -6.04 -13.95
N LEU A 238 24.31 -4.96 -14.73
CA LEU A 238 25.22 -4.86 -15.86
C LEU A 238 26.51 -4.20 -15.43
N LEU A 239 27.63 -4.76 -15.86
CA LEU A 239 28.96 -4.19 -15.64
C LEU A 239 29.55 -3.72 -16.97
N MET A 240 29.96 -2.46 -16.99
CA MET A 240 30.74 -1.87 -18.07
C MET A 240 32.14 -1.57 -17.55
N VAL A 241 33.16 -2.03 -18.26
CA VAL A 241 34.58 -1.71 -18.00
C VAL A 241 35.12 -0.98 -19.20
N ASP A 242 35.65 0.22 -18.99
CA ASP A 242 36.15 1.11 -20.05
C ASP A 242 35.14 1.27 -21.20
N ASP A 243 33.89 1.55 -20.83
CA ASP A 243 32.71 1.67 -21.70
C ASP A 243 32.37 0.43 -22.54
N SER A 244 33.02 -0.70 -22.29
CA SER A 244 32.73 -1.99 -22.93
C SER A 244 31.99 -2.93 -21.97
N PRO A 245 30.97 -3.66 -22.42
CA PRO A 245 30.23 -4.59 -21.55
C PRO A 245 31.13 -5.75 -21.13
N LEU A 246 31.16 -6.03 -19.82
CA LEU A 246 31.85 -7.18 -19.25
C LEU A 246 30.82 -8.15 -18.65
N ILE A 247 30.74 -9.34 -19.22
CA ILE A 247 29.86 -10.40 -18.73
C ILE A 247 30.50 -11.03 -17.49
N VAL A 248 29.80 -10.99 -16.36
CA VAL A 248 30.26 -11.51 -15.07
C VAL A 248 29.15 -12.29 -14.37
N GLU A 249 29.55 -13.19 -13.48
CA GLU A 249 28.63 -13.87 -12.58
C GLU A 249 28.59 -13.14 -11.23
N TRP A 250 27.42 -12.60 -10.89
CA TRP A 250 27.19 -11.96 -9.59
C TRP A 250 26.84 -12.99 -8.53
N ARG A 251 27.44 -12.86 -7.35
CA ARG A 251 27.15 -13.70 -6.20
C ARG A 251 27.07 -12.92 -4.89
N THR A 252 26.37 -13.48 -3.92
CA THR A 252 26.44 -13.00 -2.54
C THR A 252 27.74 -13.47 -1.87
N PRO A 253 28.23 -12.79 -0.81
CA PRO A 253 29.43 -13.22 -0.09
C PRO A 253 29.36 -14.64 0.48
N ASP A 254 28.16 -15.12 0.81
CA ASP A 254 27.92 -16.49 1.29
C ASP A 254 27.68 -17.52 0.18
N GLY A 255 27.71 -17.10 -1.09
CA GLY A 255 27.47 -17.94 -2.29
C GLY A 255 26.05 -18.48 -2.43
N ARG A 256 25.10 -18.06 -1.59
CA ARG A 256 23.72 -18.59 -1.59
C ARG A 256 22.78 -17.86 -2.55
N ASN A 257 23.16 -16.67 -3.01
CA ASN A 257 22.39 -15.83 -3.94
C ASN A 257 20.94 -15.56 -3.50
N ARG A 258 20.77 -15.32 -2.20
CA ARG A 258 19.50 -14.85 -1.58
C ARG A 258 19.44 -13.32 -1.59
N PRO A 259 18.26 -12.69 -1.36
CA PRO A 259 18.17 -11.24 -1.24
C PRO A 259 19.23 -10.68 -0.27
N SER A 260 20.06 -9.79 -0.78
CA SER A 260 21.25 -9.30 -0.09
C SER A 260 21.48 -7.82 -0.41
N HIS A 261 22.03 -7.09 0.56
CA HIS A 261 22.51 -5.74 0.31
C HIS A 261 23.78 -5.75 -0.53
N VAL A 262 24.59 -6.81 -0.42
CA VAL A 262 25.92 -6.88 -1.02
C VAL A 262 25.98 -7.98 -2.05
N TRP A 263 26.48 -7.62 -3.22
CA TRP A 263 26.74 -8.51 -4.34
C TRP A 263 28.15 -8.24 -4.87
N LEU A 264 28.82 -9.28 -5.34
CA LEU A 264 30.16 -9.16 -5.89
C LEU A 264 30.36 -10.06 -7.11
N CYS A 265 31.36 -9.74 -7.90
CA CYS A 265 31.83 -10.55 -9.01
C CYS A 265 33.36 -10.53 -9.09
N ASP A 266 33.91 -11.57 -9.72
CA ASP A 266 35.34 -11.63 -10.02
C ASP A 266 35.64 -10.86 -11.31
N LEU A 267 36.78 -10.16 -11.32
CA LEU A 267 37.26 -9.40 -12.46
C LEU A 267 38.41 -10.16 -13.14
N PRO A 268 38.42 -10.23 -14.48
CA PRO A 268 39.56 -10.80 -15.19
C PRO A 268 40.77 -9.89 -15.04
N ALA A 269 41.97 -10.47 -15.01
CA ALA A 269 43.23 -9.72 -14.89
C ALA A 269 43.41 -8.65 -15.99
N ALA A 270 42.81 -8.85 -17.17
CA ALA A 270 42.79 -7.87 -18.26
C ALA A 270 42.07 -6.57 -17.89
N SER A 271 41.09 -6.60 -16.98
CA SER A 271 40.38 -5.41 -16.48
C SER A 271 41.09 -4.72 -15.31
N LEU A 272 42.22 -5.28 -14.85
CA LEU A 272 42.99 -4.80 -13.70
C LEU A 272 44.48 -4.65 -14.09
N ASN A 273 44.77 -4.46 -15.36
CA ASN A 273 46.14 -4.38 -15.83
C ASN A 273 46.68 -2.93 -15.72
N ASP A 274 47.97 -2.74 -16.00
CA ASP A 274 48.63 -1.43 -15.96
C ASP A 274 48.98 -0.91 -17.37
N GLN A 275 48.39 -1.50 -18.42
CA GLN A 275 48.55 -1.07 -19.82
C GLN A 275 47.86 0.27 -20.06
N LEU A 276 46.73 0.50 -19.37
CA LEU A 276 46.03 1.78 -19.36
C LEU A 276 46.41 2.59 -18.11
N PRO A 277 46.32 3.94 -18.16
CA PRO A 277 46.57 4.79 -17.00
C PRO A 277 45.49 4.65 -15.91
N GLN A 278 44.29 4.19 -16.29
CA GLN A 278 43.15 3.94 -15.41
C GLN A 278 42.20 2.95 -16.07
N HIS A 279 41.35 2.32 -15.25
CA HIS A 279 40.18 1.57 -15.67
C HIS A 279 38.92 2.18 -15.06
N THR A 280 37.86 2.35 -15.86
CA THR A 280 36.55 2.84 -15.39
C THR A 280 35.60 1.67 -15.23
N PHE A 281 34.92 1.60 -14.09
CA PHE A 281 33.91 0.58 -13.79
C PHE A 281 32.56 1.25 -13.56
N ARG A 282 31.59 0.98 -14.43
CA ARG A 282 30.21 1.45 -14.31
C ARG A 282 29.27 0.27 -14.12
N VAL A 283 28.49 0.31 -13.03
CA VAL A 283 27.45 -0.67 -12.74
C VAL A 283 26.09 -0.04 -12.96
N ILE A 284 25.20 -0.78 -13.63
CA ILE A 284 23.83 -0.36 -13.93
C ILE A 284 22.86 -1.39 -13.36
N TRP A 285 21.92 -0.94 -12.53
CA TRP A 285 20.79 -1.71 -12.04
C TRP A 285 19.56 -1.49 -12.92
N THR A 286 19.15 -2.53 -13.65
CA THR A 286 18.13 -2.39 -14.71
C THR A 286 16.72 -2.12 -14.21
N ALA A 287 16.36 -2.61 -13.02
CA ALA A 287 14.99 -2.49 -12.51
C ALA A 287 14.65 -1.07 -11.99
N GLY A 288 15.65 -0.29 -11.60
CA GLY A 288 15.48 1.07 -11.08
C GLY A 288 16.16 2.17 -11.90
N ASP A 289 16.75 1.82 -13.05
CA ASP A 289 17.57 2.72 -13.88
C ASP A 289 18.63 3.51 -13.08
N VAL A 290 19.23 2.85 -12.08
CA VAL A 290 20.25 3.46 -11.22
C VAL A 290 21.62 2.97 -11.63
N GLN A 291 22.57 3.90 -11.75
CA GLN A 291 23.95 3.60 -12.10
C GLN A 291 24.94 4.22 -11.12
N LYS A 292 26.10 3.59 -10.97
CA LYS A 292 27.22 4.11 -10.20
C LYS A 292 28.52 3.76 -10.87
N GLU A 293 29.47 4.70 -10.85
CA GLU A 293 30.74 4.58 -11.54
C GLU A 293 31.89 4.90 -10.60
N CYS A 294 32.98 4.14 -10.71
CA CYS A 294 34.24 4.42 -10.03
C CYS A 294 35.42 4.19 -10.97
N VAL A 295 36.58 4.76 -10.62
CA VAL A 295 37.80 4.68 -11.42
C VAL A 295 38.90 4.02 -10.58
N LEU A 296 39.56 3.01 -11.14
CA LEU A 296 40.76 2.40 -10.58
C LEU A 296 41.98 2.95 -11.31
N LEU A 297 42.77 3.76 -10.62
CA LEU A 297 43.99 4.36 -11.18
C LEU A 297 45.15 3.36 -11.18
N LYS A 298 46.06 3.50 -12.14
CA LYS A 298 47.32 2.74 -12.18
C LYS A 298 48.10 2.89 -10.86
N GLY A 299 48.60 1.76 -10.34
CA GLY A 299 49.33 1.70 -9.08
C GLY A 299 48.49 1.88 -7.80
N ARG A 300 47.17 2.07 -7.90
CA ARG A 300 46.25 1.98 -6.76
C ARG A 300 45.69 0.56 -6.64
N GLN A 301 45.51 0.11 -5.40
CA GLN A 301 44.91 -1.19 -5.11
C GLN A 301 43.39 -1.16 -5.12
N GLU A 302 42.79 0.00 -4.85
CA GLU A 302 41.34 0.13 -4.68
C GLU A 302 40.82 1.35 -5.44
N GLY A 303 39.56 1.25 -5.87
CA GLY A 303 38.76 2.34 -6.41
C GLY A 303 37.33 2.22 -5.91
N TRP A 304 36.67 3.32 -5.57
CA TRP A 304 35.29 3.29 -5.09
C TRP A 304 34.51 4.54 -5.44
N CYS A 305 33.19 4.39 -5.43
CA CYS A 305 32.23 5.48 -5.44
C CYS A 305 31.16 5.16 -4.41
N ARG A 306 31.02 6.01 -3.40
CA ARG A 306 30.12 5.77 -2.26
C ARG A 306 29.25 7.00 -2.04
N ASP A 307 27.96 6.77 -1.83
CA ASP A 307 27.07 7.81 -1.32
C ASP A 307 27.56 8.21 0.07
N SER A 308 28.01 9.44 0.22
CA SER A 308 28.34 9.97 1.54
C SER A 308 27.05 10.39 2.22
N THR A 309 26.87 9.98 3.47
CA THR A 309 25.85 10.57 4.33
C THR A 309 26.39 11.92 4.79
N THR A 310 26.14 12.97 4.02
CA THR A 310 26.39 14.35 4.46
C THR A 310 25.29 14.80 5.42
N ASP A 311 25.58 15.80 6.25
CA ASP A 311 24.60 16.40 7.18
C ASP A 311 23.32 16.86 6.44
N GLU A 312 23.45 17.33 5.20
CA GLU A 312 22.30 17.71 4.35
C GLU A 312 21.35 16.55 4.02
N GLN A 313 21.81 15.29 4.02
CA GLN A 313 20.96 14.12 3.81
C GLN A 313 20.43 13.52 5.12
N LEU A 314 20.98 13.91 6.27
CA LEU A 314 20.48 13.54 7.58
C LEU A 314 19.32 14.43 8.04
N PHE A 315 19.37 15.73 7.70
CA PHE A 315 18.45 16.76 8.22
C PHE A 315 17.50 17.38 7.20
N ARG A 316 17.38 16.86 5.97
CA ARG A 316 16.26 17.23 5.09
C ARG A 316 14.99 16.53 5.59
N TRP A 317 14.12 17.32 6.20
CA TRP A 317 12.78 16.97 6.70
C TRP A 317 11.74 17.18 5.62
#